data_AF-A0A4R3X5W6-F1
#
_entry.id   AF-A0A4R3X5W6-F1
#
_cell.length_a   1.000
_cell.length_b   1.000
_cell.length_c   1.000
_cell.angle_alpha   90.00
_cell.angle_beta   90.00
_cell.angle_gamma   90.00
#
_symmetry.space_group_name_H-M   'P 1'
#
loop_
_entity.id
_entity.type
_entity.pdbx_description
1 polymer ?
#
loop_
_entity_poly.entity_id
_entity_poly.type
_entity_poly.pdbx_seq_one_letter_code
_entity_poly.pdbx_strand_id
1 'polypeptide(L)'
;MVRRGSYLSRQRNPQSILHRTGASELKVHGWIMTNEVGPDGHIVLDKHAVVTFSLEGIMDLQLDGFSGQNVIAGLVLQRATDRGRSSYFSLPEDGTDVEIELTPCYGLDGFIRAKKVAISFIPGRPADM
;
A
#
# COMPACT_ATOMS: atom_id res chain seq x y z
N MET A 1 24.78 -25.67 -23.50
CA MET A 1 23.64 -24.89 -24.03
C MET A 1 22.58 -24.81 -22.94
N VAL A 2 22.59 -23.76 -22.13
CA VAL A 2 21.67 -23.58 -20.99
C VAL A 2 20.78 -22.39 -21.32
N ARG A 3 19.49 -22.65 -21.57
CA ARG A 3 18.50 -21.59 -21.81
C ARG A 3 18.05 -21.00 -20.47
N ARG A 4 18.29 -19.69 -20.31
CA ARG A 4 17.69 -18.84 -19.28
C ARG A 4 16.16 -18.89 -19.42
N GLY A 5 15.47 -19.34 -18.38
CA GLY A 5 14.02 -19.23 -18.22
C GLY A 5 13.71 -18.09 -17.25
N SER A 6 13.20 -17.01 -17.78
CA SER A 6 12.79 -15.78 -17.11
C SER A 6 11.67 -16.01 -16.09
N TYR A 7 11.91 -15.67 -14.82
CA TYR A 7 10.87 -15.47 -13.82
C TYR A 7 10.17 -14.14 -14.06
N LEU A 8 8.89 -14.19 -14.44
CA LEU A 8 8.01 -13.03 -14.49
C LEU A 8 6.64 -13.44 -13.93
N SER A 9 6.53 -13.54 -12.60
CA SER A 9 5.23 -13.38 -11.94
C SER A 9 4.93 -11.88 -11.87
N ARG A 10 4.16 -11.37 -12.83
CA ARG A 10 3.62 -10.01 -12.74
C ARG A 10 2.44 -10.00 -11.78
N GLN A 11 2.70 -9.89 -10.48
CA GLN A 11 1.72 -9.33 -9.56
C GLN A 11 1.65 -7.82 -9.85
N ARG A 12 0.44 -7.30 -10.11
CA ARG A 12 0.23 -5.87 -10.35
C ARG A 12 0.57 -5.11 -9.06
N ASN A 13 1.46 -4.13 -9.19
CA ASN A 13 1.94 -3.27 -8.12
C ASN A 13 0.82 -2.60 -7.32
N PRO A 14 1.06 -2.23 -6.05
CA PRO A 14 0.28 -1.20 -5.40
C PRO A 14 0.26 0.04 -6.30
N GLN A 15 -0.95 0.46 -6.66
CA GLN A 15 -1.15 1.71 -7.39
C GLN A 15 -1.41 2.81 -6.38
N SER A 16 -0.56 3.81 -6.38
CA SER A 16 -0.79 5.08 -5.68
C SER A 16 -1.13 6.15 -6.71
N ILE A 17 -2.25 6.83 -6.49
CA ILE A 17 -2.63 8.02 -7.26
C ILE A 17 -2.67 9.18 -6.28
N LEU A 18 -1.70 10.08 -6.39
CA LEU A 18 -1.57 11.24 -5.50
C LEU A 18 -2.03 12.50 -6.23
N HIS A 19 -3.17 13.03 -5.82
CA HIS A 19 -3.71 14.29 -6.34
C HIS A 19 -3.34 15.44 -5.40
N ARG A 20 -2.65 16.45 -5.95
CA ARG A 20 -2.27 17.65 -5.21
C ARG A 20 -3.48 18.46 -4.72
N THR A 21 -4.59 18.38 -5.44
CA THR A 21 -5.87 19.01 -5.10
C THR A 21 -6.99 18.03 -5.46
N GLY A 22 -7.44 17.22 -4.50
CA GLY A 22 -8.46 16.20 -4.72
C GLY A 22 -8.25 14.97 -3.84
N ALA A 23 -9.11 13.96 -3.99
CA ALA A 23 -8.94 12.69 -3.31
C ALA A 23 -7.73 11.93 -3.88
N SER A 24 -6.87 11.42 -3.01
CA SER A 24 -5.78 10.50 -3.39
C SER A 24 -6.15 9.07 -3.01
N GLU A 25 -5.55 8.09 -3.67
CA GLU A 25 -5.81 6.67 -3.41
C GLU A 25 -4.51 5.90 -3.17
N LEU A 26 -4.54 5.05 -2.15
CA LEU A 26 -3.58 3.96 -1.94
C LEU A 26 -4.31 2.63 -2.06
N LYS A 27 -3.89 1.78 -3.01
CA LYS A 27 -4.45 0.43 -3.19
C LYS A 27 -3.45 -0.63 -2.75
N VAL A 28 -3.88 -1.51 -1.84
CA VAL A 28 -3.09 -2.62 -1.32
C VAL A 28 -3.79 -3.94 -1.64
N HIS A 29 -3.07 -4.86 -2.26
CA HIS A 29 -3.52 -6.24 -2.46
C HIS A 29 -3.02 -7.11 -1.30
N GLY A 30 -3.94 -7.78 -0.61
CA GLY A 30 -3.64 -8.71 0.46
C GLY A 30 -4.29 -10.08 0.27
N TRP A 31 -3.83 -11.05 1.04
CA TRP A 31 -4.31 -12.44 1.06
C TRP A 31 -3.94 -13.13 2.37
N ILE A 32 -4.52 -14.31 2.60
CA ILE A 32 -4.13 -15.22 3.68
C ILE A 32 -3.27 -16.34 3.08
N MET A 33 -2.08 -16.55 3.65
CA MET A 33 -1.27 -17.73 3.34
C MET A 33 -1.87 -18.97 4.01
N THR A 34 -2.07 -20.04 3.27
CA THR A 34 -2.48 -21.33 3.84
C THR A 34 -1.26 -22.20 4.15
N ASN A 35 -1.50 -23.38 4.71
CA ASN A 35 -0.46 -24.40 4.92
C ASN A 35 -0.35 -25.39 3.74
N GLU A 36 -1.06 -25.13 2.64
CA GLU A 36 -1.08 -26.00 1.47
C GLU A 36 -0.08 -25.53 0.43
N VAL A 37 0.52 -26.49 -0.29
CA VAL A 37 1.41 -26.23 -1.42
C VAL A 37 0.74 -26.72 -2.68
N GLY A 38 0.60 -25.83 -3.67
CA GLY A 38 -0.03 -26.11 -4.95
C GLY A 38 0.82 -27.00 -5.85
N PRO A 39 0.25 -27.51 -6.96
CA PRO A 39 0.96 -28.37 -7.92
C PRO A 39 2.18 -27.71 -8.59
N ASP A 40 2.26 -26.37 -8.56
CA ASP A 40 3.37 -25.57 -9.08
C ASP A 40 4.48 -25.33 -8.04
N GLY A 41 4.35 -25.92 -6.84
CA GLY A 41 5.31 -25.78 -5.74
C GLY A 41 5.19 -24.50 -4.93
N HIS A 42 4.15 -23.68 -5.14
CA HIS A 42 3.93 -22.42 -4.41
C HIS A 42 2.90 -22.59 -3.29
N ILE A 43 3.02 -21.79 -2.23
CA ILE A 43 2.01 -21.78 -1.15
C ILE A 43 0.67 -21.31 -1.73
N VAL A 44 -0.41 -22.03 -1.41
CA VAL A 44 -1.76 -21.63 -1.80
C VAL A 44 -2.16 -20.38 -1.02
N LEU A 45 -2.64 -19.37 -1.74
CA LEU A 45 -3.12 -18.11 -1.18
C LEU A 45 -4.64 -18.07 -1.26
N ASP A 46 -5.29 -17.73 -0.15
CA ASP A 46 -6.75 -17.68 -0.03
C ASP A 46 -7.23 -16.27 0.39
N LYS A 47 -8.53 -16.00 0.23
CA LYS A 47 -9.21 -14.77 0.64
C LYS A 47 -8.51 -13.49 0.18
N HIS A 48 -8.18 -13.45 -1.11
CA HIS A 48 -7.63 -12.25 -1.73
C HIS A 48 -8.61 -11.08 -1.60
N ALA A 49 -8.07 -9.90 -1.34
CA ALA A 49 -8.82 -8.65 -1.41
C ALA A 49 -7.91 -7.51 -1.84
N VAL A 50 -8.49 -6.54 -2.56
CA VAL A 50 -7.85 -5.25 -2.79
C VAL A 50 -8.53 -4.24 -1.89
N VAL A 51 -7.75 -3.63 -1.01
CA VAL A 51 -8.17 -2.59 -0.08
C VAL A 51 -7.78 -1.24 -0.68
N THR A 52 -8.75 -0.33 -0.78
CA THR A 52 -8.52 1.05 -1.22
C THR A 52 -8.67 1.99 -0.03
N PHE A 53 -7.61 2.75 0.24
CA PHE A 53 -7.61 3.87 1.16
C PHE A 53 -7.78 5.16 0.35
N SER A 54 -8.93 5.80 0.47
CA SER A 54 -9.20 7.11 -0.11
C SER A 54 -8.81 8.18 0.90
N LEU A 55 -7.94 9.10 0.49
CA LEU A 55 -7.26 10.07 1.34
C LEU A 55 -7.70 11.48 0.96
N GLU A 56 -8.19 12.24 1.93
CA GLU A 56 -8.58 13.65 1.76
C GLU A 56 -7.74 14.53 2.70
N GLY A 57 -7.29 15.68 2.20
CA GLY A 57 -6.49 16.62 2.98
C GLY A 57 -5.15 16.02 3.41
N ILE A 58 -4.37 15.50 2.45
CA ILE A 58 -3.00 15.05 2.72
C ILE A 58 -2.18 16.25 3.21
N MET A 59 -1.54 16.08 4.36
CA MET A 59 -0.78 17.13 5.03
C MET A 59 0.73 16.88 4.94
N ASP A 60 1.11 15.60 5.00
CA ASP A 60 2.51 15.19 4.98
C ASP A 60 2.58 13.77 4.45
N LEU A 61 3.65 13.47 3.72
CA LEU A 61 3.93 12.13 3.25
C LEU A 61 5.42 12.01 2.97
N GLN A 62 5.95 10.84 3.28
CA GLN A 62 7.25 10.40 2.80
C GLN A 62 7.06 9.00 2.27
N LEU A 63 7.24 8.82 0.97
CA LEU A 63 7.21 7.51 0.33
C LEU A 63 8.52 7.35 -0.44
N ASP A 64 9.23 6.27 -0.18
CA ASP A 64 10.52 5.97 -0.79
C ASP A 64 10.57 4.52 -1.29
N GLY A 65 11.65 4.16 -1.96
CA GLY A 65 11.96 2.78 -2.33
C GLY A 65 11.15 2.23 -3.49
N PHE A 66 10.32 3.03 -4.17
CA PHE A 66 9.50 2.55 -5.29
C PHE A 66 10.28 1.70 -6.29
N SER A 67 9.76 0.51 -6.58
CA SER A 67 10.33 -0.42 -7.54
C SER A 67 9.27 -0.95 -8.51
N GLY A 68 9.72 -1.74 -9.50
CA GLY A 68 8.83 -2.45 -10.42
C GLY A 68 7.94 -3.50 -9.74
N GLN A 69 8.26 -3.89 -8.49
CA GLN A 69 7.49 -4.79 -7.63
C GLN A 69 7.56 -4.27 -6.18
N ASN A 70 6.47 -3.71 -5.68
CA ASN A 70 6.41 -3.20 -4.32
C ASN A 70 5.67 -4.19 -3.42
N VAL A 71 6.31 -4.58 -2.31
CA VAL A 71 5.77 -5.44 -1.27
C VAL A 71 6.00 -4.76 0.07
N ILE A 72 4.94 -4.63 0.86
CA ILE A 72 5.01 -4.14 2.24
C ILE A 72 4.94 -5.32 3.19
N ALA A 73 5.69 -5.26 4.30
CA ALA A 73 5.59 -6.27 5.36
C ALA A 73 4.29 -6.12 6.16
N GLY A 74 3.76 -4.90 6.20
CA GLY A 74 2.56 -4.57 6.95
C GLY A 74 2.13 -3.13 6.72
N LEU A 75 0.96 -2.83 7.27
CA LEU A 75 0.37 -1.51 7.28
C LEU A 75 -0.13 -1.21 8.69
N VAL A 76 0.26 -0.06 9.22
CA VAL A 76 -0.26 0.46 10.49
C VAL A 76 -1.18 1.64 10.17
N LEU A 77 -2.41 1.60 10.70
CA LEU A 77 -3.36 2.70 10.62
C LEU A 77 -3.61 3.22 12.04
N GLN A 78 -3.27 4.48 12.28
CA GLN A 78 -3.32 5.07 13.62
C GLN A 78 -3.62 6.57 13.59
N ARG A 79 -3.83 7.18 14.76
CA ARG A 79 -3.81 8.64 14.87
C ARG A 79 -2.40 9.14 14.63
N ALA A 80 -2.30 10.25 13.92
CA ALA A 80 -1.01 10.90 13.69
C ALA A 80 -0.39 11.30 15.03
N THR A 81 0.84 10.89 15.25
CA THR A 81 1.68 11.35 16.35
C THR A 81 2.57 12.48 15.86
N ASP A 82 3.20 13.24 16.76
CA ASP A 82 4.18 14.24 16.32
C ASP A 82 5.42 13.54 15.70
N ARG A 83 5.82 13.94 14.48
CA ARG A 83 7.05 13.50 13.79
C ARG A 83 7.91 14.69 13.32
N GLY A 84 7.59 15.92 13.75
CA GLY A 84 8.07 17.13 13.10
C GLY A 84 7.37 17.40 11.76
N ARG A 85 7.59 18.59 11.19
CA ARG A 85 6.89 19.04 9.97
C ARG A 85 7.81 19.22 8.77
N SER A 86 7.39 18.66 7.65
CA SER A 86 7.78 19.13 6.32
C SER A 86 7.08 20.46 6.04
N SER A 87 7.81 21.49 5.59
CA SER A 87 7.28 22.83 5.32
C SER A 87 6.36 22.93 4.08
N TYR A 88 6.15 21.81 3.39
CA TYR A 88 5.56 21.80 2.06
C TYR A 88 4.02 21.81 2.03
N PHE A 89 3.32 21.38 3.09
CA PHE A 89 1.86 21.37 3.16
C PHE A 89 1.35 21.61 4.59
N SER A 90 1.42 22.87 5.04
CA SER A 90 1.00 23.27 6.38
C SER A 90 -0.52 23.40 6.50
N LEU A 91 -1.25 22.29 6.48
CA LEU A 91 -2.59 22.26 7.07
C LEU A 91 -2.45 22.34 8.61
N PRO A 92 -3.37 23.01 9.33
CA PRO A 92 -3.35 23.01 10.79
C PRO A 92 -3.47 21.58 11.31
N GLU A 93 -2.62 21.17 12.25
CA GLU A 93 -2.72 19.86 12.88
C GLU A 93 -3.99 19.73 13.73
N ASP A 94 -4.54 18.53 13.78
CA ASP A 94 -5.68 18.15 14.60
C ASP A 94 -5.38 16.79 15.25
N GLY A 95 -5.76 16.60 16.53
CA GLY A 95 -5.61 15.31 17.21
C GLY A 95 -6.40 14.15 16.59
N THR A 96 -7.24 14.44 15.60
CA THR A 96 -7.99 13.47 14.81
C THR A 96 -7.31 13.07 13.50
N ASP A 97 -6.16 13.69 13.16
CA ASP A 97 -5.41 13.35 11.97
C ASP A 97 -5.01 11.88 11.94
N VAL A 98 -4.97 11.30 10.74
CA VAL A 98 -4.74 9.87 10.53
C VAL A 98 -3.42 9.67 9.84
N GLU A 99 -2.67 8.67 10.28
CA GLU A 99 -1.43 8.22 9.68
C GLU A 99 -1.58 6.77 9.19
N ILE A 100 -1.13 6.54 7.95
CA ILE A 100 -0.89 5.22 7.39
C ILE A 100 0.63 5.05 7.29
N GLU A 101 1.18 4.06 7.97
CA GLU A 101 2.59 3.68 7.85
C GLU A 101 2.71 2.35 7.10
N LEU A 102 3.57 2.33 6.08
CA LEU A 102 3.89 1.18 5.25
C LEU A 102 5.24 0.63 5.71
N THR A 103 5.22 -0.54 6.35
CA THR A 103 6.47 -1.14 6.85
C THR A 103 7.20 -1.85 5.70
N PRO A 104 8.53 -1.65 5.58
CA PRO A 104 9.28 -2.12 4.43
C PRO A 104 9.34 -3.66 4.38
N CYS A 105 9.21 -4.21 3.17
CA CYS A 105 9.64 -5.57 2.85
C CYS A 105 10.53 -5.57 1.61
N TYR A 106 10.01 -5.04 0.49
CA TYR A 106 10.77 -4.83 -0.72
C TYR A 106 10.14 -3.71 -1.56
N GLY A 107 10.90 -2.66 -1.82
CA GLY A 107 10.43 -1.51 -2.57
C GLY A 107 9.76 -0.46 -1.68
N LEU A 108 8.52 -0.08 -1.99
CA LEU A 108 7.74 0.95 -1.31
C LEU A 108 7.70 0.83 0.22
N ASP A 109 8.06 1.91 0.90
CA ASP A 109 7.84 2.13 2.34
C ASP A 109 7.61 3.61 2.67
N GLY A 110 7.25 3.88 3.92
CA GLY A 110 7.12 5.24 4.47
C GLY A 110 5.75 5.50 5.07
N PHE A 111 5.30 6.75 5.04
CA PHE A 111 4.04 7.16 5.68
C PHE A 111 3.25 8.18 4.87
N ILE A 112 1.93 8.21 5.13
CA ILE A 112 1.01 9.22 4.63
C ILE A 112 0.15 9.73 5.77
N ARG A 113 0.05 11.06 5.92
CA ARG A 113 -0.82 11.75 6.88
C ARG A 113 -1.93 12.50 6.16
N ALA A 114 -3.15 12.29 6.61
CA ALA A 114 -4.34 12.89 6.02
C ALA A 114 -5.35 13.31 7.09
N LYS A 115 -6.18 14.30 6.75
CA LYS A 115 -7.33 14.71 7.58
C LYS A 115 -8.39 13.61 7.68
N LYS A 116 -8.56 12.85 6.61
CA LYS A 116 -9.58 11.81 6.54
C LYS A 116 -9.12 10.67 5.66
N VAL A 117 -9.41 9.46 6.14
CA VAL A 117 -9.20 8.20 5.43
C VAL A 117 -10.52 7.46 5.38
N ALA A 118 -10.97 7.12 4.17
CA ALA A 118 -12.06 6.17 3.95
C ALA A 118 -11.47 4.84 3.44
N ILE A 119 -12.01 3.72 3.93
CA ILE A 119 -11.53 2.39 3.58
C ILE A 119 -12.66 1.66 2.85
N SER A 120 -12.34 1.10 1.70
CA SER A 120 -13.20 0.17 0.97
C SER A 120 -12.40 -1.04 0.54
N PHE A 121 -13.06 -2.16 0.26
CA PHE A 121 -12.40 -3.34 -0.25
C PHE A 121 -13.29 -4.10 -1.21
N ILE A 122 -12.65 -4.79 -2.15
CA ILE A 122 -13.30 -5.69 -3.10
C ILE A 122 -12.59 -7.06 -2.98
N PRO A 123 -13.34 -8.15 -2.73
CA PRO A 123 -12.79 -9.50 -2.76
C PRO A 123 -12.26 -9.86 -4.15
N GLY A 124 -11.15 -10.61 -4.20
CA GLY A 124 -10.53 -11.06 -5.45
C GLY A 124 -9.13 -10.51 -5.66
N ARG A 125 -8.53 -10.88 -6.79
CA ARG A 125 -7.19 -10.43 -7.19
C ARG A 125 -7.30 -9.11 -7.97
N PRO A 126 -6.23 -8.30 -8.05
CA PRO A 126 -6.21 -7.06 -8.83
C PRO A 126 -6.50 -7.24 -10.33
N ALA A 127 -6.39 -8.47 -10.85
CA ALA A 127 -6.71 -8.77 -12.24
C ALA A 127 -8.20 -9.03 -12.49
N ASP A 128 -8.97 -9.23 -11.42
CA ASP A 128 -10.40 -9.49 -11.46
C ASP A 128 -11.23 -8.18 -11.31
N MET A 129 -10.53 -7.04 -11.30
CA MET A 129 -11.08 -5.68 -11.28
C MET A 129 -11.15 -5.07 -12.68
#